data_AF-A0A2E3QTC9-F1
#
_entry.id   AF-A0A2E3QTC9-F1
#
_cell.length_a   1.000
_cell.length_b   1.000
_cell.length_c   1.000
_cell.angle_alpha   90.00
_cell.angle_beta   90.00
_cell.angle_gamma   90.00
#
_symmetry.space_group_name_H-M   'P 1'
#
loop_
_entity.id
_entity.type
_entity.pdbx_description
1 polymer ?
#
loop_
_entity_poly.entity_id
_entity_poly.type
_entity_poly.pdbx_seq_one_letter_code
_entity_poly.pdbx_strand_id
1 'polypeptide(L)'
;MIEPIRQALAQRAARAALAARRPRPLPLLADRRVLVVLPEDGPGQRAAWSLLGTLGVPPARVRPVLMAPFEADVPSAFSDDLRTVGDDERDWRRLPTPAVRADLWRPEPDVALNLADPSDLCAALLVGASPAAVRIGRHRADREAFYDLMLQGASDAVSAAEALGRLLRRLDPPVLPTR
;
A
#
# COMPACT_ATOMS: atom_id res chain seq x y z
N MET A 1 -15.83 5.88 24.49
CA MET A 1 -15.54 4.52 24.98
C MET A 1 -15.53 3.46 23.87
N ILE A 2 -16.35 3.58 22.82
CA ILE A 2 -16.43 2.57 21.73
C ILE A 2 -15.21 2.59 20.78
N GLU A 3 -14.60 3.75 20.53
CA GLU A 3 -13.49 3.87 19.56
C GLU A 3 -12.23 3.07 19.96
N PRO A 4 -11.74 3.11 21.21
CA PRO A 4 -10.61 2.26 21.61
C PRO A 4 -10.87 0.76 21.44
N ILE A 5 -12.09 0.30 21.74
CA ILE A 5 -12.49 -1.11 21.57
C ILE A 5 -12.50 -1.48 20.08
N ARG A 6 -13.06 -0.61 19.25
CA ARG A 6 -13.07 -0.76 17.79
C ARG A 6 -11.66 -0.87 17.23
N GLN A 7 -10.77 0.03 17.62
CA GLN A 7 -9.36 0.05 17.22
C GLN A 7 -8.64 -1.23 17.64
N ALA A 8 -8.85 -1.71 18.88
CA ALA A 8 -8.26 -2.96 19.35
C ALA A 8 -8.73 -4.17 18.52
N LEU A 9 -10.01 -4.22 18.15
CA LEU A 9 -10.58 -5.28 17.32
C LEU A 9 -10.13 -5.18 15.86
N ALA A 10 -9.96 -3.96 15.33
CA ALA A 10 -9.37 -3.72 14.02
C ALA A 10 -7.92 -4.23 13.97
N GLN A 11 -7.11 -3.87 14.97
CA GLN A 11 -5.73 -4.31 15.08
C GLN A 11 -5.62 -5.84 15.19
N ARG A 12 -6.50 -6.49 15.98
CA ARG A 12 -6.55 -7.95 16.09
C ARG A 12 -6.89 -8.61 14.75
N ALA A 13 -7.85 -8.05 14.02
CA ALA A 13 -8.24 -8.55 12.71
C ALA A 13 -7.10 -8.40 11.68
N ALA A 14 -6.40 -7.26 11.69
CA ALA A 14 -5.23 -7.04 10.85
C ALA A 14 -4.13 -8.08 11.13
N ARG A 15 -3.80 -8.31 12.40
CA ARG A 15 -2.83 -9.33 12.81
C ARG A 15 -3.21 -10.73 12.35
N ALA A 16 -4.46 -11.12 12.55
CA ALA A 16 -4.94 -12.45 12.13
C ALA A 16 -4.84 -12.63 10.61
N ALA A 17 -5.19 -11.59 9.84
CA ALA A 17 -5.09 -11.62 8.38
C ALA A 17 -3.63 -11.72 7.91
N LEU A 18 -2.70 -11.03 8.57
CA LEU A 18 -1.27 -11.16 8.29
C LEU A 18 -0.74 -12.56 8.59
N ALA A 19 -1.11 -13.13 9.73
CA ALA A 19 -0.66 -14.46 10.14
C ALA A 19 -1.18 -15.57 9.19
N ALA A 20 -2.35 -15.36 8.59
CA ALA A 20 -2.91 -16.27 7.60
C ALA A 20 -2.33 -16.11 6.19
N ARG A 21 -1.43 -15.14 5.95
CA ARG A 21 -0.87 -14.88 4.62
C ARG A 21 -0.13 -16.10 4.09
N ARG A 22 -0.36 -16.40 2.81
CA ARG A 22 0.43 -17.36 2.04
C ARG A 22 1.19 -16.61 0.94
N PRO A 23 2.49 -16.31 1.13
CA PRO A 23 3.27 -15.63 0.11
C PRO A 23 3.37 -16.50 -1.15
N ARG A 24 3.35 -15.85 -2.30
CA ARG A 24 3.52 -16.48 -3.61
C ARG A 24 4.94 -16.26 -4.14
N PRO A 25 5.41 -17.12 -5.06
CA PRO A 25 6.66 -16.86 -5.77
C PRO A 25 6.54 -15.58 -6.60
N LEU A 26 7.61 -14.78 -6.59
CA LEU A 26 7.66 -13.50 -7.30
C LEU A 26 7.88 -13.76 -8.81
N PRO A 27 7.03 -13.23 -9.71
CA PRO A 27 7.23 -13.38 -11.16
C PRO A 27 8.50 -12.69 -11.66
N LEU A 28 8.78 -12.89 -12.96
CA LEU A 28 9.84 -12.16 -13.67
C LEU A 28 9.66 -10.66 -13.48
N LEU A 29 10.77 -9.93 -13.34
CA LEU A 29 10.78 -8.50 -13.03
C LEU A 29 9.89 -7.69 -14.00
N ALA A 30 9.93 -8.05 -15.28
CA ALA A 30 9.19 -7.41 -16.33
C ALA A 30 7.67 -7.60 -16.23
N ASP A 31 7.15 -8.58 -15.48
CA ASP A 31 5.72 -8.95 -15.43
C ASP A 31 5.01 -8.49 -14.15
N ARG A 32 5.77 -7.95 -13.19
CA ARG A 32 5.26 -7.64 -11.86
C ARG A 32 4.12 -6.62 -11.87
N ARG A 33 3.17 -6.84 -10.98
CA ARG A 33 2.02 -5.99 -10.67
C ARG A 33 2.19 -5.36 -9.31
N VAL A 34 1.78 -4.11 -9.21
CA VAL A 34 1.95 -3.28 -8.01
C VAL A 34 0.59 -2.87 -7.47
N LEU A 35 0.34 -3.15 -6.20
CA LEU A 35 -0.68 -2.45 -5.42
C LEU A 35 0.01 -1.32 -4.66
N VAL A 36 -0.50 -0.09 -4.73
CA VAL A 36 0.07 1.03 -3.98
C VAL A 36 -1.03 1.79 -3.26
N VAL A 37 -0.94 1.88 -1.94
CA VAL A 37 -1.83 2.72 -1.13
C VAL A 37 -1.19 4.09 -0.98
N LEU A 38 -1.90 5.10 -1.47
CA LEU A 38 -1.45 6.48 -1.57
C LEU A 38 -1.61 7.23 -0.23
N PRO A 39 -0.77 8.25 0.02
CA PRO A 39 -1.00 9.21 1.09
C PRO A 39 -2.33 9.96 0.93
N GLU A 40 -2.89 10.42 2.04
CA GLU A 40 -4.14 11.19 2.03
C GLU A 40 -3.91 12.69 1.78
N ASP A 41 -2.66 13.16 1.90
CA ASP A 41 -2.30 14.56 1.70
C ASP A 41 -1.78 14.84 0.27
N GLY A 42 -2.11 16.02 -0.26
CA GLY A 42 -1.75 16.41 -1.64
C GLY A 42 -0.25 16.38 -1.95
N PRO A 43 0.64 16.94 -1.09
CA PRO A 43 2.08 16.82 -1.28
C PRO A 43 2.55 15.36 -1.36
N GLY A 44 2.07 14.50 -0.47
CA GLY A 44 2.37 13.08 -0.45
C GLY A 44 1.89 12.36 -1.70
N GLN A 45 0.68 12.64 -2.19
CA GLN A 45 0.17 12.09 -3.44
C GLN A 45 1.01 12.49 -4.63
N ARG A 46 1.37 13.78 -4.77
CA ARG A 46 2.27 14.23 -5.85
C ARG A 46 3.64 13.55 -5.81
N ALA A 47 4.20 13.35 -4.62
CA ALA A 47 5.46 12.62 -4.45
C ALA A 47 5.32 11.14 -4.83
N ALA A 48 4.21 10.51 -4.45
CA ALA A 48 3.90 9.13 -4.85
C ALA A 48 3.73 9.02 -6.38
N TRP A 49 3.03 9.95 -7.02
CA TRP A 49 2.89 9.99 -8.48
C TRP A 49 4.24 10.15 -9.19
N SER A 50 5.08 11.05 -8.69
CA SER A 50 6.45 11.22 -9.20
C SER A 50 7.25 9.93 -9.08
N LEU A 51 7.21 9.26 -7.92
CA LEU A 51 7.85 7.96 -7.73
C LEU A 51 7.35 6.93 -8.73
N LEU A 52 6.03 6.77 -8.87
CA LEU A 52 5.42 5.80 -9.79
C LEU A 52 5.84 6.06 -11.25
N GLY A 53 5.99 7.33 -11.65
CA GLY A 53 6.51 7.70 -12.97
C GLY A 53 7.97 7.31 -13.23
N THR A 54 8.77 7.11 -12.17
CA THR A 54 10.16 6.61 -12.28
C THR A 54 10.27 5.10 -12.29
N LEU A 55 9.19 4.38 -11.93
CA LEU A 55 9.18 2.93 -12.00
C LEU A 55 9.12 2.50 -13.47
N GLY A 56 9.84 1.43 -13.80
CA GLY A 56 9.73 0.76 -15.10
C GLY A 56 8.48 -0.12 -15.24
N VAL A 57 7.47 0.08 -14.38
CA VAL A 57 6.23 -0.71 -14.37
C VAL A 57 5.19 0.02 -15.23
N PRO A 58 4.59 -0.63 -16.24
CA PRO A 58 3.50 -0.05 -17.02
C PRO A 58 2.33 0.37 -16.12
N PRO A 59 1.70 1.53 -16.36
CA PRO A 59 0.59 2.03 -15.54
C PRO A 59 -0.56 1.03 -15.35
N ALA A 60 -0.92 0.29 -16.40
CA ALA A 60 -1.97 -0.75 -16.36
C ALA A 60 -1.66 -1.95 -15.42
N ARG A 61 -0.45 -2.02 -14.87
CA ARG A 61 -0.04 -3.02 -13.86
C ARG A 61 0.12 -2.42 -12.47
N VAL A 62 -0.17 -1.13 -12.32
CA VAL A 62 -0.19 -0.44 -11.04
C VAL A 62 -1.65 -0.21 -10.66
N ARG A 63 -2.03 -0.67 -9.47
CA ARG A 63 -3.32 -0.42 -8.84
C ARG A 63 -3.10 0.61 -7.73
N PRO A 64 -3.27 1.91 -8.02
CA PRO A 64 -3.28 2.92 -6.97
C PRO A 64 -4.59 2.84 -6.20
N VAL A 65 -4.48 2.88 -4.88
CA VAL A 65 -5.63 2.85 -3.96
C VAL A 65 -5.53 4.01 -3.00
N LEU A 66 -6.64 4.71 -2.81
CA LEU A 66 -6.76 5.80 -1.88
C LEU A 66 -7.80 5.45 -0.80
N MET A 67 -7.44 5.66 0.47
CA MET A 67 -8.33 5.40 1.62
C MET A 67 -9.18 6.63 2.00
N ALA A 68 -9.11 7.71 1.25
CA ALA A 68 -9.82 8.95 1.54
C ALA A 68 -10.42 9.51 0.24
N PRO A 69 -11.44 10.38 0.28
CA PRO A 69 -12.05 10.94 -0.93
C PRO A 69 -11.20 12.02 -1.63
N PHE A 70 -10.00 12.33 -1.12
CA PHE A 70 -9.19 13.45 -1.60
C PHE A 70 -8.20 13.02 -2.69
N GLU A 71 -8.44 13.43 -3.93
CA GLU A 71 -7.59 13.13 -5.08
C GLU A 71 -6.87 14.39 -5.59
N ALA A 72 -5.56 14.47 -5.39
CA ALA A 72 -4.72 15.55 -5.92
C ALA A 72 -4.03 15.12 -7.22
N ASP A 73 -4.30 15.87 -8.29
CA ASP A 73 -3.53 15.88 -9.54
C ASP A 73 -3.22 14.48 -10.10
N VAL A 74 -4.22 13.60 -10.15
CA VAL A 74 -4.07 12.22 -10.65
C VAL A 74 -3.58 12.23 -12.10
N PRO A 75 -2.41 11.64 -12.42
CA PRO A 75 -1.94 11.59 -13.80
C PRO A 75 -2.87 10.74 -14.67
N SER A 76 -3.13 11.19 -15.90
CA SER A 76 -4.05 10.51 -16.85
C SER A 76 -3.71 9.04 -17.11
N ALA A 77 -2.44 8.66 -16.98
CA ALA A 77 -2.01 7.27 -17.13
C ALA A 77 -2.54 6.33 -16.04
N PHE A 78 -2.99 6.86 -14.90
CA PHE A 78 -3.47 6.08 -13.75
C PHE A 78 -4.94 6.33 -13.43
N SER A 79 -5.61 7.28 -14.09
CA SER A 79 -6.98 7.70 -13.75
C SER A 79 -7.99 6.55 -13.83
N ASP A 80 -7.86 5.69 -14.84
CA ASP A 80 -8.80 4.59 -15.08
C ASP A 80 -8.61 3.44 -14.08
N ASP A 81 -7.44 3.36 -13.45
CA ASP A 81 -7.07 2.27 -12.54
C ASP A 81 -7.08 2.68 -11.05
N LEU A 82 -7.21 3.97 -10.75
CA LEU A 82 -7.34 4.48 -9.38
C LEU A 82 -8.61 3.97 -8.70
N ARG A 83 -8.46 3.44 -7.49
CA ARG A 83 -9.58 3.00 -6.65
C ARG A 83 -9.61 3.78 -5.35
N THR A 84 -10.75 4.37 -5.04
CA THR A 84 -10.99 5.06 -3.77
C THR A 84 -11.88 4.18 -2.90
N VAL A 85 -11.48 3.93 -1.67
CA VAL A 85 -12.23 3.12 -0.70
C VAL A 85 -13.03 4.04 0.22
N GLY A 86 -14.34 4.08 -0.01
CA GLY A 86 -15.27 4.90 0.75
C GLY A 86 -15.66 4.32 2.11
N ASP A 87 -16.46 5.06 2.87
CA ASP A 87 -16.94 4.61 4.18
C ASP A 87 -17.90 3.42 4.09
N ASP A 88 -18.72 3.33 3.03
CA ASP A 88 -19.64 2.21 2.81
C ASP A 88 -18.94 0.89 2.46
N GLU A 89 -17.68 0.98 2.03
CA GLU A 89 -16.82 -0.17 1.70
C GLU A 89 -16.07 -0.71 2.92
N ARG A 90 -16.32 -0.13 4.10
CA ARG A 90 -15.71 -0.47 5.37
C ARG A 90 -16.71 -1.16 6.27
N ASP A 91 -16.22 -2.12 7.04
CA ASP A 91 -17.00 -2.72 8.10
C ASP A 91 -17.11 -1.77 9.32
N TRP A 92 -17.87 -2.18 10.33
CA TRP A 92 -18.06 -1.40 11.55
C TRP A 92 -16.75 -1.06 12.30
N ARG A 93 -15.66 -1.80 12.05
CA ARG A 93 -14.31 -1.53 12.59
C ARG A 93 -13.56 -0.46 11.79
N ARG A 94 -14.19 0.06 10.74
CA ARG A 94 -13.61 0.94 9.72
C ARG A 94 -12.58 0.25 8.83
N LEU A 95 -12.52 -1.07 8.80
CA LEU A 95 -11.60 -1.79 7.92
C LEU A 95 -12.28 -2.13 6.58
N PRO A 96 -11.55 -2.16 5.45
CA PRO A 96 -12.10 -2.62 4.18
C PRO A 96 -12.72 -4.02 4.32
N THR A 97 -13.94 -4.20 3.81
CA THR A 97 -14.62 -5.50 3.90
C THR A 97 -13.83 -6.60 3.17
N PRO A 98 -14.03 -7.89 3.50
CA PRO A 98 -13.39 -8.99 2.77
C PRO A 98 -13.65 -8.95 1.25
N ALA A 99 -14.86 -8.55 0.83
CA ALA A 99 -15.21 -8.43 -0.59
C ALA A 99 -14.41 -7.31 -1.29
N VAL A 100 -14.33 -6.13 -0.65
CA VAL A 100 -13.56 -4.99 -1.17
C VAL A 100 -12.08 -5.34 -1.28
N ARG A 101 -11.50 -6.01 -0.28
CA ARG A 101 -10.11 -6.47 -0.35
C ARG A 101 -9.88 -7.46 -1.48
N ALA A 102 -10.78 -8.43 -1.65
CA ALA A 102 -10.67 -9.42 -2.73
C ALA A 102 -10.77 -8.77 -4.12
N ASP A 103 -11.60 -7.75 -4.29
CA ASP A 103 -11.70 -6.95 -5.51
C ASP A 103 -10.42 -6.17 -5.79
N LEU A 104 -9.91 -5.43 -4.79
CA LEU A 104 -8.68 -4.63 -4.91
C LEU A 104 -7.43 -5.48 -5.15
N TRP A 105 -7.42 -6.72 -4.67
CA TRP A 105 -6.38 -7.69 -4.95
C TRP A 105 -6.62 -8.47 -6.25
N ARG A 106 -7.56 -8.04 -7.11
CA ARG A 106 -7.78 -8.66 -8.41
C ARG A 106 -7.43 -7.66 -9.53
N PRO A 107 -6.49 -8.00 -10.44
CA PRO A 107 -5.60 -9.16 -10.36
C PRO A 107 -4.66 -9.11 -9.15
N GLU A 108 -4.15 -10.28 -8.74
CA GLU A 108 -3.26 -10.37 -7.57
C GLU A 108 -1.99 -9.53 -7.77
N PRO A 109 -1.62 -8.68 -6.79
CA PRO A 109 -0.38 -7.91 -6.84
C PRO A 109 0.81 -8.80 -6.50
N ASP A 110 1.95 -8.52 -7.11
CA ASP A 110 3.22 -9.17 -6.78
C ASP A 110 4.00 -8.39 -5.73
N VAL A 111 3.88 -7.06 -5.80
CA VAL A 111 4.46 -6.10 -4.85
C VAL A 111 3.35 -5.20 -4.32
N ALA A 112 3.28 -5.02 -3.00
CA ALA A 112 2.34 -4.11 -2.37
C ALA A 112 3.08 -3.02 -1.59
N LEU A 113 2.72 -1.76 -1.81
CA LEU A 113 3.39 -0.58 -1.27
C LEU A 113 2.41 0.20 -0.40
N ASN A 114 2.75 0.47 0.86
CA ASN A 114 2.01 1.39 1.71
C ASN A 114 2.78 2.70 1.90
N LEU A 115 2.30 3.78 1.26
CA LEU A 115 2.82 5.13 1.45
C LEU A 115 1.92 6.00 2.35
N ALA A 116 0.74 5.51 2.72
CA ALA A 116 -0.16 6.20 3.64
C ALA A 116 0.43 6.35 5.05
N ASP A 117 -0.29 7.04 5.93
CA ASP A 117 0.14 7.20 7.32
C ASP A 117 0.32 5.82 7.98
N PRO A 118 1.41 5.56 8.72
CA PRO A 118 1.63 4.27 9.39
C PRO A 118 0.56 3.91 10.43
N SER A 119 -0.24 4.88 10.89
CA SER A 119 -1.37 4.66 11.79
C SER A 119 -2.66 4.26 11.09
N ASP A 120 -2.73 4.35 9.76
CA ASP A 120 -3.88 3.91 8.99
C ASP A 120 -3.96 2.38 8.93
N LEU A 121 -4.85 1.82 9.75
CA LEU A 121 -5.11 0.38 9.80
C LEU A 121 -5.78 -0.14 8.52
N CYS A 122 -6.47 0.69 7.74
CA CYS A 122 -7.05 0.30 6.46
C CYS A 122 -5.94 0.01 5.46
N ALA A 123 -5.01 0.96 5.28
CA ALA A 123 -3.85 0.80 4.44
C ALA A 123 -2.95 -0.36 4.91
N ALA A 124 -2.71 -0.44 6.23
CA ALA A 124 -1.92 -1.51 6.81
C ALA A 124 -2.56 -2.89 6.59
N LEU A 125 -3.87 -3.02 6.72
CA LEU A 125 -4.57 -4.26 6.42
C LEU A 125 -4.52 -4.59 4.92
N LEU A 126 -4.79 -3.61 4.06
CA LEU A 126 -4.88 -3.84 2.61
C LEU A 126 -3.54 -4.32 2.04
N VAL A 127 -2.43 -3.66 2.41
CA VAL A 127 -1.08 -4.03 1.96
C VAL A 127 -0.57 -5.23 2.74
N GLY A 128 -0.69 -5.19 4.08
CA GLY A 128 -0.18 -6.23 4.97
C GLY A 128 -0.83 -7.59 4.76
N ALA A 129 -2.15 -7.65 4.57
CA ALA A 129 -2.83 -8.93 4.32
C ALA A 129 -2.88 -9.33 2.83
N SER A 130 -2.30 -8.52 1.93
CA SER A 130 -2.31 -8.82 0.50
C SER A 130 -1.58 -10.13 0.18
N PRO A 131 -1.93 -10.80 -0.93
CA PRO A 131 -1.21 -11.99 -1.41
C PRO A 131 0.17 -11.66 -2.03
N ALA A 132 0.58 -10.39 -2.03
CA ALA A 132 1.83 -9.95 -2.62
C ALA A 132 3.03 -10.71 -2.02
N ALA A 133 3.97 -11.05 -2.89
CA ALA A 133 5.22 -11.70 -2.53
C ALA A 133 6.10 -10.76 -1.70
N VAL A 134 6.11 -9.46 -2.04
CA VAL A 134 6.85 -8.42 -1.31
C VAL A 134 5.92 -7.28 -0.90
N ARG A 135 5.89 -6.97 0.39
CA ARG A 135 5.17 -5.82 0.95
C ARG A 135 6.16 -4.82 1.53
N ILE A 136 6.03 -3.57 1.15
CA ILE A 136 6.88 -2.48 1.63
C ILE A 136 5.98 -1.41 2.24
N GLY A 137 6.34 -0.90 3.40
CA GLY A 137 5.59 0.21 3.99
C GLY A 137 6.40 1.05 4.95
N ARG A 138 5.81 2.13 5.43
CA ARG A 138 6.46 3.06 6.36
C ARG A 138 6.57 2.44 7.76
N HIS A 139 7.75 2.58 8.39
CA HIS A 139 7.97 2.13 9.76
C HIS A 139 7.43 3.13 10.77
N ARG A 140 6.95 2.63 11.92
CA ARG A 140 6.68 3.43 13.12
C ARG A 140 7.10 2.62 14.34
N ALA A 141 7.93 3.19 15.21
CA ALA A 141 8.56 2.47 16.32
C ALA A 141 7.56 1.98 17.39
N ASP A 142 6.41 2.66 17.52
CA ASP A 142 5.30 2.32 18.40
C ASP A 142 4.31 1.32 17.78
N ARG A 143 4.58 0.84 16.56
CA ARG A 143 3.71 -0.08 15.82
C ARG A 143 4.46 -1.32 15.37
N GLU A 144 3.69 -2.40 15.26
CA GLU A 144 4.20 -3.70 14.87
C GLU A 144 4.57 -3.72 13.38
N ALA A 145 5.53 -4.56 13.01
CA ALA A 145 5.97 -4.69 11.63
C ALA A 145 4.94 -5.47 10.79
N PHE A 146 4.24 -4.78 9.88
CA PHE A 146 3.24 -5.39 8.99
C PHE A 146 3.79 -5.80 7.62
N TYR A 147 5.03 -5.43 7.32
CA TYR A 147 5.61 -5.47 5.98
C TYR A 147 6.89 -6.31 5.94
N ASP A 148 7.22 -6.83 4.76
CA ASP A 148 8.46 -7.58 4.54
C ASP A 148 9.67 -6.63 4.56
N LEU A 149 9.49 -5.40 4.06
CA LEU A 149 10.47 -4.31 4.12
C LEU A 149 9.82 -3.06 4.72
N MET A 150 10.57 -2.34 5.55
CA MET A 150 10.09 -1.13 6.22
C MET A 150 10.98 0.08 5.94
N LEU A 151 10.36 1.20 5.59
CA LEU A 151 11.04 2.47 5.37
C LEU A 151 11.27 3.17 6.72
N GLN A 152 12.52 3.26 7.15
CA GLN A 152 12.93 3.96 8.36
C GLN A 152 13.33 5.41 8.06
N GLY A 153 13.13 6.31 9.03
CA GLY A 153 13.56 7.70 8.95
C GLY A 153 12.72 8.60 8.04
N ALA A 154 11.57 8.13 7.55
CA ALA A 154 10.64 8.92 6.74
C ALA A 154 9.55 9.56 7.63
N SER A 155 9.74 10.82 8.01
CA SER A 155 8.83 11.59 8.88
C SER A 155 7.47 11.85 8.25
N ASP A 156 7.40 11.87 6.92
CA ASP A 156 6.21 12.25 6.15
C ASP A 156 6.10 11.43 4.85
N ALA A 157 5.03 11.64 4.10
CA ALA A 157 4.75 10.92 2.87
C ALA A 157 5.76 11.22 1.75
N VAL A 158 6.27 12.45 1.67
CA VAL A 158 7.23 12.87 0.64
C VAL A 158 8.57 12.16 0.86
N SER A 159 9.13 12.27 2.07
CA SER A 159 10.36 11.58 2.46
C SER A 159 10.22 10.06 2.36
N ALA A 160 9.02 9.50 2.60
CA ALA A 160 8.75 8.08 2.40
C ALA A 160 8.83 7.67 0.93
N ALA A 161 8.23 8.43 0.02
CA ALA A 161 8.31 8.16 -1.42
C ALA A 161 9.77 8.21 -1.92
N GLU A 162 10.55 9.19 -1.48
CA GLU A 162 11.97 9.27 -1.82
C GLU A 162 12.79 8.11 -1.25
N ALA A 163 12.55 7.77 0.03
CA ALA A 163 13.22 6.65 0.69
C ALA A 163 12.90 5.32 -0.02
N LEU A 164 11.66 5.13 -0.45
CA LEU A 164 11.24 3.99 -1.24
C LEU A 164 11.96 3.93 -2.59
N GLY A 165 12.05 5.05 -3.31
CA GLY A 165 12.80 5.11 -4.57
C GLY A 165 14.28 4.76 -4.39
N ARG A 166 14.92 5.23 -3.32
CA ARG A 166 16.31 4.87 -2.98
C ARG A 166 16.45 3.39 -2.62
N LEU A 167 15.50 2.85 -1.86
CA LEU A 167 15.47 1.44 -1.48
C LEU A 167 15.37 0.55 -2.72
N LEU A 168 14.38 0.78 -3.58
CA LEU A 168 14.11 -0.07 -4.76
C LEU A 168 15.31 -0.15 -5.71
N ARG A 169 16.05 0.94 -5.89
CA ARG A 169 17.28 0.97 -6.72
C ARG A 169 18.46 0.18 -6.14
N ARG A 170 18.44 -0.13 -4.84
CA ARG A 170 19.55 -0.78 -4.11
C ARG A 170 19.29 -2.26 -3.82
N LEU A 171 18.06 -2.74 -4.00
CA LEU A 171 17.70 -4.12 -3.71
C LEU A 171 18.35 -5.07 -4.73
N ASP A 172 19.05 -6.07 -4.22
CA ASP A 172 19.58 -7.19 -4.99
C ASP A 172 19.09 -8.51 -4.35
N PRO A 173 18.25 -9.31 -5.03
CA PRO A 173 17.71 -9.07 -6.38
C PRO A 173 16.68 -7.91 -6.42
N PRO A 174 16.49 -7.24 -7.59
CA PRO A 174 15.55 -6.15 -7.71
C PRO A 174 14.10 -6.62 -7.49
N VAL A 175 13.31 -5.82 -6.77
CA VAL A 175 11.87 -6.08 -6.50
C VAL A 175 10.94 -5.43 -7.52
N LEU A 176 11.32 -4.29 -8.09
CA LEU A 176 10.59 -3.64 -9.19
C LEU A 176 11.60 -3.13 -10.22
N PRO A 177 11.22 -3.05 -11.51
CA PRO A 177 12.05 -2.39 -12.49
C PRO A 177 12.14 -0.90 -12.12
N THR A 178 13.35 -0.38 -12.01
CA THR A 178 13.61 1.05 -11.78
C THR A 178 14.32 1.60 -13.01
N ARG A 179 13.92 2.79 -13.45
CA ARG A 179 14.63 3.56 -14.47
C ARG A 179 15.74 4.41 -13.87
#